data_AF-A0A220U7S4-F1
#
_entry.id   AF-A0A220U7S4-F1
#
_cell.length_a   1.000
_cell.length_b   1.000
_cell.length_c   1.000
_cell.angle_alpha   90.00
_cell.angle_beta   90.00
_cell.angle_gamma   90.00
#
_symmetry.space_group_name_H-M   'P 1'
#
loop_
_entity.id
_entity.type
_entity.pdbx_description
1 polymer ?
#
loop_
_entity_poly.entity_id
_entity_poly.type
_entity_poly.pdbx_seq_one_letter_code
_entity_poly.pdbx_strand_id
1 'polypeptide(L)'
;MEDFYKLVLGFFIVAVQYFLARRPNVYFGAILPVAFTIIMFGWVYNEVGDGEGFSFYTTLILGLAIFLGEWIQGREAIKDKRKKELEKMKSYDMK
;
A
#
# COMPACT_ATOMS: atom_id res chain seq x y z
N MET A 1 -18.84 -16.20 13.69
CA MET A 1 -19.17 -14.76 13.56
C MET A 1 -17.90 -13.92 13.50
N GLU A 2 -16.96 -14.05 14.46
CA GLU A 2 -15.69 -13.31 14.43
C GLU A 2 -14.87 -13.47 13.15
N ASP A 3 -14.74 -14.69 12.61
CA ASP A 3 -13.92 -14.92 11.41
C ASP A 3 -14.47 -14.21 10.17
N PHE A 4 -15.80 -14.09 10.09
CA PHE A 4 -16.46 -13.33 9.03
C PHE A 4 -16.15 -11.84 9.14
N TYR A 5 -16.18 -11.28 10.36
CA TYR A 5 -15.80 -9.88 10.58
C TYR A 5 -14.33 -9.61 10.23
N LYS A 6 -13.41 -10.52 10.59
CA LYS A 6 -11.98 -10.41 10.23
C LYS A 6 -11.78 -10.42 8.71
N LEU A 7 -12.47 -11.30 8.00
CA LEU A 7 -12.44 -11.35 6.54
C LEU A 7 -12.95 -10.06 5.89
N VAL A 8 -14.12 -9.58 6.32
CA VAL A 8 -14.72 -8.33 5.80
C VAL A 8 -13.80 -7.14 6.08
N LEU A 9 -13.20 -7.08 7.28
CA LEU A 9 -12.24 -6.04 7.63
C LEU A 9 -11.00 -6.08 6.74
N GLY A 10 -10.46 -7.27 6.47
CA GLY A 10 -9.32 -7.45 5.55
C GLY A 10 -9.63 -6.94 4.13
N PHE A 11 -10.77 -7.35 3.57
CA PHE A 11 -11.22 -6.86 2.26
C PHE A 11 -11.44 -5.34 2.24
N PHE A 12 -11.99 -4.77 3.32
CA PHE A 12 -12.20 -3.34 3.44
C PHE A 12 -10.88 -2.58 3.45
N ILE A 13 -9.89 -3.04 4.20
CA ILE A 13 -8.55 -2.44 4.26
C ILE A 13 -7.90 -2.45 2.87
N VAL A 14 -7.94 -3.59 2.16
CA VAL A 14 -7.38 -3.69 0.80
C VAL A 14 -8.12 -2.79 -0.19
N ALA A 15 -9.45 -2.70 -0.12
CA ALA A 15 -10.23 -1.82 -0.98
C ALA A 15 -9.91 -0.34 -0.74
N VAL A 16 -9.79 0.06 0.54
CA VAL A 16 -9.36 1.40 0.95
C VAL A 16 -7.94 1.67 0.45
N GLN A 17 -7.01 0.72 0.62
CA GLN A 17 -5.64 0.81 0.13
C GLN A 17 -5.57 1.10 -1.36
N TYR A 18 -6.26 0.28 -2.14
CA TYR A 18 -6.31 0.38 -3.59
C TYR A 18 -6.91 1.71 -4.05
N PHE A 19 -7.93 2.19 -3.34
CA PHE A 19 -8.55 3.48 -3.61
C PHE A 19 -7.61 4.64 -3.29
N LEU A 20 -6.93 4.61 -2.14
CA LEU A 20 -5.97 5.65 -1.74
C LEU A 20 -4.74 5.69 -2.66
N ALA A 21 -4.23 4.54 -3.10
CA ALA A 21 -3.08 4.45 -4.00
C ALA A 21 -3.37 5.10 -5.38
N ARG A 22 -4.63 5.17 -5.79
CA ARG A 22 -5.08 5.78 -7.06
C ARG A 22 -5.39 7.27 -6.98
N ARG A 23 -5.34 7.88 -5.79
CA ARG A 23 -5.56 9.31 -5.63
C ARG A 23 -4.37 10.12 -6.19
N PRO A 24 -4.60 11.36 -6.64
CA PRO A 24 -3.55 12.19 -7.22
C PRO A 24 -2.45 12.55 -6.21
N ASN A 25 -2.78 12.58 -4.92
CA ASN A 25 -1.84 12.86 -3.87
C ASN A 25 -1.08 11.59 -3.46
N VAL A 26 0.25 11.66 -3.58
CA VAL A 26 1.21 10.60 -3.29
C VAL A 26 1.04 10.06 -1.88
N TYR A 27 0.88 10.95 -0.90
CA TYR A 27 0.92 10.62 0.53
C TYR A 27 -0.18 9.66 0.97
N PHE A 28 -1.31 9.58 0.25
CA PHE A 28 -2.40 8.67 0.61
C PHE A 28 -2.01 7.19 0.50
N GLY A 29 -1.17 6.82 -0.47
CA GLY A 29 -0.69 5.44 -0.58
C GLY A 29 0.39 5.09 0.46
N ALA A 30 1.01 6.08 1.10
CA ALA A 30 2.01 5.88 2.15
C ALA A 30 1.39 5.56 3.52
N ILE A 31 0.10 5.86 3.72
CA ILE A 31 -0.58 5.73 5.02
C ILE A 31 -0.54 4.30 5.53
N LEU A 32 -0.78 3.31 4.67
CA LEU A 32 -0.82 1.91 5.05
C LEU A 32 0.56 1.31 5.36
N PRO A 33 1.60 1.54 4.53
CA PRO A 33 2.98 1.21 4.91
C PRO A 33 3.38 1.79 6.28
N VAL A 34 3.03 3.05 6.55
CA VAL A 34 3.37 3.73 7.81
C VAL A 34 2.56 3.17 8.99
N ALA A 35 1.27 2.92 8.81
CA ALA A 35 0.46 2.31 9.85
C ALA A 35 0.96 0.89 10.20
N PHE A 36 1.33 0.12 9.18
CA PHE A 36 1.89 -1.21 9.36
C PHE A 36 3.20 -1.19 10.16
N THR A 37 4.12 -0.27 9.86
CA THR A 37 5.38 -0.17 10.64
C THR A 37 5.10 0.19 12.08
N ILE A 38 4.22 1.16 12.36
CA ILE A 38 3.89 1.59 13.72
C ILE A 38 3.34 0.41 14.54
N ILE A 39 2.41 -0.37 13.96
CA ILE A 39 1.83 -1.54 14.63
C ILE A 39 2.89 -2.59 14.91
N MET A 40 3.74 -2.90 13.92
CA MET A 40 4.82 -3.87 14.06
C MET A 40 5.82 -3.47 15.16
N PHE A 41 6.24 -2.21 15.22
CA PHE A 41 7.13 -1.71 16.27
C PHE A 41 6.46 -1.74 17.65
N GLY A 42 5.16 -1.42 17.74
CA GLY A 42 4.39 -1.54 18.98
C GLY A 42 4.30 -2.98 19.48
N TRP A 43 4.15 -3.96 18.58
CA TRP A 43 4.15 -5.38 18.91
C TRP A 43 5.50 -5.84 19.47
N VAL A 44 6.62 -5.46 18.82
CA VAL A 44 7.97 -5.80 19.31
C VAL A 44 8.23 -5.26 20.70
N TYR A 45 7.84 -4.01 20.96
CA TYR A 45 8.07 -3.37 22.25
C TYR A 45 7.32 -4.05 23.40
N ASN A 46 6.20 -4.72 23.12
CA ASN A 46 5.35 -5.34 24.15
C ASN A 46 5.56 -6.86 24.30
N GLU A 47 5.93 -7.59 23.23
CA GLU A 47 5.88 -9.07 23.23
C GLU A 47 7.20 -9.77 22.90
N VAL A 48 8.20 -9.10 22.31
CA VAL A 48 9.41 -9.80 21.85
C VAL A 48 10.44 -9.88 22.98
N GLY A 49 10.51 -11.05 23.62
CA GLY A 49 11.70 -11.49 24.35
C GLY A 49 12.84 -11.85 23.38
N ASP A 50 14.08 -11.83 23.88
CA ASP A 50 15.38 -11.82 23.16
C ASP A 50 15.61 -12.86 22.03
N GLY A 51 14.68 -13.78 21.76
CA GLY A 51 14.85 -14.90 20.81
C GLY A 51 14.14 -14.78 19.45
N GLU A 52 13.15 -13.91 19.27
CA GLU A 52 12.27 -13.93 18.07
C GLU A 52 12.58 -12.87 17.01
N GLY A 53 13.64 -12.09 17.17
CA GLY A 53 13.96 -10.94 16.31
C GLY A 53 14.03 -11.27 14.81
N PHE A 54 14.54 -12.44 14.43
CA PHE A 54 14.64 -12.82 13.00
C PHE A 54 13.28 -12.97 12.31
N SER A 55 12.28 -13.55 12.99
CA SER A 55 10.92 -13.70 12.47
C SER A 55 10.24 -12.34 12.32
N PHE A 56 10.52 -11.42 13.25
CA PHE A 56 10.02 -10.05 13.18
C PHE A 56 10.55 -9.30 11.95
N TYR A 57 11.88 -9.27 11.76
CA TYR A 57 12.48 -8.52 10.66
C TYR A 57 12.05 -9.06 9.30
N THR A 58 11.94 -10.39 9.15
CA THR A 58 11.48 -11.00 7.89
C THR A 58 10.01 -10.64 7.61
N THR A 59 9.13 -10.70 8.61
CA THR A 59 7.73 -10.31 8.48
C THR A 59 7.57 -8.83 8.12
N LEU A 60 8.34 -7.96 8.77
CA LEU A 60 8.32 -6.52 8.52
C LEU A 60 8.78 -6.18 7.10
N ILE A 61 9.89 -6.78 6.66
CA ILE A 61 10.41 -6.57 5.29
C ILE A 61 9.42 -7.08 4.25
N LEU A 62 8.86 -8.28 4.45
CA LEU A 62 7.92 -8.88 3.50
C LEU A 62 6.62 -8.07 3.39
N GLY A 63 6.05 -7.67 4.53
CA GLY A 63 4.83 -6.86 4.57
C GLY A 63 5.04 -5.50 3.91
N LEU A 64 6.17 -4.84 4.20
CA LEU A 64 6.52 -3.57 3.55
C LEU A 64 6.74 -3.72 2.05
N ALA A 65 7.42 -4.78 1.59
CA ALA A 65 7.65 -5.01 0.17
C ALA A 65 6.34 -5.12 -0.60
N ILE A 66 5.35 -5.82 -0.05
CA ILE A 66 4.01 -5.95 -0.64
C ILE A 66 3.33 -4.59 -0.73
N PHE A 67 3.27 -3.84 0.39
CA PHE A 67 2.58 -2.55 0.41
C PHE A 67 3.24 -1.50 -0.47
N LEU A 68 4.57 -1.43 -0.48
CA LEU A 68 5.31 -0.53 -1.36
C LEU A 68 5.18 -0.93 -2.83
N GLY A 69 5.19 -2.23 -3.12
CA GLY A 69 5.00 -2.75 -4.48
C GLY A 69 3.65 -2.37 -5.08
N GLU A 70 2.57 -2.58 -4.33
CA GLU A 70 1.22 -2.16 -4.74
C GLU A 70 1.13 -0.65 -4.96
N TRP A 71 1.75 0.13 -4.08
CA TRP A 71 1.74 1.58 -4.18
C TRP A 71 2.48 2.05 -5.43
N ILE A 72 3.68 1.52 -5.71
CA ILE A 72 4.45 1.84 -6.92
C ILE A 72 3.63 1.52 -8.17
N GLN A 73 3.04 0.31 -8.23
CA GLN A 73 2.22 -0.12 -9.37
C GLN A 73 1.00 0.80 -9.56
N GLY A 74 0.33 1.19 -8.48
CA GLY A 74 -0.78 2.14 -8.52
C GLY A 74 -0.37 3.50 -9.10
N ARG A 75 0.83 3.98 -8.79
CA ARG A 75 1.36 5.26 -9.28
C ARG A 75 1.79 5.20 -10.74
N GLU A 76 2.39 4.09 -11.15
CA GLU A 76 2.75 3.85 -12.54
C GLU A 76 1.50 3.84 -13.43
N ALA A 77 0.43 3.17 -12.99
CA ALA A 77 -0.84 3.16 -13.71
C ALA A 77 -1.46 4.57 -13.90
N ILE A 78 -1.35 5.46 -12.91
CA ILE A 78 -1.79 6.86 -13.05
C ILE A 78 -0.91 7.62 -14.05
N LYS A 79 0.40 7.44 -13.96
CA LYS A 79 1.38 8.09 -14.86
C LYS A 79 1.12 7.69 -16.31
N ASP A 80 0.88 6.41 -16.55
CA ASP A 80 0.59 5.87 -17.88
C ASP A 80 -0.74 6.40 -18.43
N LYS A 81 -1.78 6.46 -17.61
CA LYS A 81 -3.05 7.10 -18.00
C LYS A 81 -2.85 8.56 -18.41
N ARG A 82 -2.11 9.34 -17.61
CA ARG A 82 -1.83 10.75 -17.93
C ARG A 82 -1.01 10.90 -19.20
N LYS A 83 -0.04 10.01 -19.44
CA LYS A 83 0.76 10.01 -20.66
C LYS A 83 -0.11 9.74 -21.90
N LYS A 84 -0.99 8.74 -21.83
CA LYS A 84 -1.95 8.43 -22.91
C LYS A 84 -2.92 9.58 -23.19
N GLU A 85 -3.45 10.20 -22.15
CA GLU A 85 -4.30 11.39 -22.28
C GLU A 85 -3.55 12.56 -22.95
N LEU A 86 -2.29 12.80 -22.57
CA LEU A 86 -1.45 13.84 -23.17
C LEU A 86 -1.13 13.56 -24.65
N GLU A 87 -0.80 12.32 -25.00
CA GLU A 87 -0.57 11.90 -26.40
C GLU A 87 -1.82 12.07 -27.25
N LYS A 88 -2.99 11.74 -26.69
CA LYS A 88 -4.29 11.95 -27.35
C LYS A 88 -4.51 13.44 -27.62
N MET A 89 -4.32 14.32 -26.63
CA MET A 89 -4.45 15.77 -26.81
C MET A 89 -3.50 16.32 -27.88
N LYS A 90 -2.22 15.91 -27.87
CA LYS A 90 -1.24 16.30 -28.90
C LYS A 90 -1.68 15.88 -30.31
N SER A 91 -2.29 14.70 -30.46
CA SER A 91 -2.75 14.22 -31.77
C SER A 91 -3.92 15.03 -32.34
N TYR A 92 -4.75 15.63 -31.49
CA TYR A 92 -5.82 16.54 -31.91
C TYR A 92 -5.32 17.96 -32.20
N ASP A 93 -4.29 18.40 -31.47
CA ASP A 93 -3.70 19.74 -31.63
C ASP A 93 -2.81 19.86 -32.88
N MET A 94 -2.23 18.74 -33.35
CA MET A 94 -1.43 18.68 -34.58
C MET A 94 -2.28 18.54 -35.87
N LYS A 95 -3.62 18.51 -35.76
CA LYS A 95 -4.56 18.44 -36.88
C LYS A 95 -5.29 19.76 -37.07
#